data_AF-A0AAD2B312-F1
#
_entry.id   AF-A0AAD2B312-F1
#
_cell.length_a   1.000
_cell.length_b   1.000
_cell.length_c   1.000
_cell.angle_alpha   90.00
_cell.angle_beta   90.00
_cell.angle_gamma   90.00
#
_symmetry.space_group_name_H-M   'P 1'
#
loop_
_entity.id
_entity.type
_entity.pdbx_description
1 polymer ?
#
loop_
_entity_poly.entity_id
_entity_poly.type
_entity_poly.pdbx_seq_one_letter_code
_entity_poly.pdbx_strand_id
1 'polypeptide(L)'
;MSFLDNAKEVLTEEEFTKLQELQTKSSDFEATPDEEKNLLGLKNSVREKIAQRDKAKNLSFLNGKVYTIAEIITAGGYSDEEIKKYYSEKFPRGANTEVRQYATIKFKDKDGKEVEEAIKTGERISKGAKEAIKKMGVAKFVELITDKAYFIDHVSTPTVGIMANKKVYKHINEQAKRLEFDVEKFKQALGIKA
;
A
#
# COMPACT_ATOMS: atom_id res chain seq x y z
N MET A 1 31.58 -25.57 -6.05
CA MET A 1 30.49 -26.49 -6.47
C MET A 1 30.46 -26.50 -7.98
N SER A 2 30.34 -27.68 -8.60
CA SER A 2 30.20 -27.78 -10.06
C SER A 2 28.80 -27.32 -10.51
N PHE A 3 28.65 -27.06 -11.80
CA PHE A 3 27.33 -26.76 -12.39
C PHE A 3 26.34 -27.91 -12.19
N LEU A 4 26.81 -29.17 -12.28
CA LEU A 4 25.99 -30.35 -12.09
C LEU A 4 25.52 -30.52 -10.63
N ASP A 5 26.38 -30.22 -9.66
CA ASP A 5 25.99 -30.26 -8.24
C ASP A 5 24.86 -29.26 -7.96
N ASN A 6 24.97 -28.05 -8.51
CA ASN A 6 23.92 -27.04 -8.36
C ASN A 6 22.65 -27.39 -9.15
N ALA A 7 22.79 -27.99 -10.35
CA ALA A 7 21.65 -28.43 -11.16
C ALA A 7 20.82 -29.50 -10.43
N LYS A 8 21.49 -30.45 -9.74
CA LYS A 8 20.83 -31.51 -8.97
C LYS A 8 19.97 -30.97 -7.81
N GLU A 9 20.36 -29.85 -7.21
CA GLU A 9 19.60 -29.24 -6.11
C GLU A 9 18.37 -28.45 -6.59
N VAL A 10 18.34 -28.01 -7.85
CA VAL A 10 17.31 -27.08 -8.36
C VAL A 10 16.40 -27.68 -9.43
N LEU A 11 16.80 -28.76 -10.07
CA LEU A 11 16.01 -29.49 -11.06
C LEU A 11 15.28 -30.68 -10.43
N THR A 12 14.23 -31.15 -11.10
CA THR A 12 13.66 -32.46 -10.79
C THR A 12 14.61 -33.58 -11.24
N GLU A 13 14.44 -34.81 -10.72
CA GLU A 13 15.27 -35.95 -11.12
C GLU A 13 15.18 -36.23 -12.63
N GLU A 14 13.99 -36.07 -13.22
CA GLU A 14 13.77 -36.23 -14.67
C GLU A 14 14.50 -35.16 -15.48
N GLU A 15 14.41 -33.89 -15.08
CA GLU A 15 15.10 -32.78 -15.73
C GLU A 15 16.63 -32.91 -15.62
N PHE A 16 17.11 -33.38 -14.47
CA PHE A 16 18.54 -33.58 -14.23
C PHE A 16 19.10 -34.74 -15.06
N THR A 17 18.38 -35.86 -15.12
CA THR A 17 18.74 -37.02 -15.96
C THR A 17 18.80 -36.62 -17.44
N LYS A 18 17.78 -35.88 -17.90
CA LYS A 18 17.74 -35.36 -19.28
C LYS A 18 18.89 -34.38 -19.59
N LEU A 19 19.29 -33.56 -18.62
CA LEU A 19 20.43 -32.67 -18.77
C LEU A 19 21.75 -33.45 -18.87
N GLN A 20 21.92 -34.52 -18.09
CA GLN A 20 23.10 -35.39 -18.17
C GLN A 20 23.16 -36.12 -19.52
N GLU A 21 22.05 -36.72 -19.96
CA GLU A 21 21.98 -37.43 -21.25
C GLU A 21 22.30 -36.51 -22.43
N LEU A 22 21.67 -35.32 -22.49
CA LEU A 22 21.92 -34.36 -23.56
C LEU A 22 23.34 -33.79 -23.51
N GLN A 23 23.93 -33.64 -22.32
CA GLN A 23 25.31 -33.19 -22.16
C GLN A 23 26.31 -34.25 -22.64
N THR A 24 26.04 -35.53 -22.37
CA THR A 24 26.85 -36.65 -22.88
C THR A 24 26.75 -36.73 -24.41
N LYS A 25 25.53 -36.78 -24.97
CA LYS A 25 25.31 -36.80 -26.43
C LYS A 25 25.97 -35.62 -27.14
N SER A 26 25.91 -34.43 -26.56
CA SER A 26 26.55 -33.24 -27.13
C SER A 26 28.08 -33.32 -27.04
N SER A 27 28.64 -33.91 -25.98
CA SER A 27 30.09 -34.12 -25.83
C SER A 27 30.62 -35.18 -26.79
N ASP A 28 29.82 -36.20 -27.07
CA ASP A 28 30.12 -37.27 -28.02
C ASP A 28 29.84 -36.87 -29.48
N PHE A 29 29.40 -35.62 -29.73
CA PHE A 29 29.01 -35.09 -31.05
C PHE A 29 27.84 -35.84 -31.72
N GLU A 30 27.02 -36.53 -30.93
CA GLU A 30 25.85 -37.29 -31.38
C GLU A 30 24.53 -36.49 -31.24
N ALA A 31 24.57 -35.28 -30.66
CA ALA A 31 23.38 -34.47 -30.46
C ALA A 31 22.86 -33.86 -31.76
N THR A 32 21.54 -33.97 -31.96
CA THR A 32 20.84 -33.25 -33.03
C THR A 32 20.72 -31.75 -32.72
N PRO A 33 20.50 -30.88 -33.73
CA PRO A 33 20.30 -29.44 -33.49
C PRO A 33 19.17 -29.10 -32.51
N ASP A 34 18.09 -29.89 -32.51
CA ASP A 34 16.98 -29.73 -31.57
C ASP A 34 17.37 -30.16 -30.14
N GLU A 35 18.17 -31.21 -29.99
CA GLU A 35 18.72 -31.64 -28.71
C GLU A 35 19.72 -30.63 -28.13
N GLU A 36 20.55 -29.99 -28.96
CA GLU A 36 21.43 -28.90 -28.53
C GLU A 36 20.64 -27.67 -28.05
N LYS A 37 19.56 -27.32 -28.76
CA LYS A 37 18.67 -26.23 -28.35
C LYS A 37 17.99 -26.54 -27.01
N ASN A 38 17.56 -27.78 -26.82
CA ASN A 38 16.99 -28.25 -25.55
C ASN A 38 18.02 -28.22 -24.41
N LEU A 39 19.26 -28.62 -24.67
CA LEU A 39 20.36 -28.55 -23.71
C LEU A 39 20.65 -27.10 -23.30
N LEU A 40 20.67 -26.17 -24.26
CA LEU A 40 20.86 -24.74 -23.98
C LEU A 40 19.71 -24.19 -23.12
N GLY A 41 18.46 -24.54 -23.44
CA GLY A 41 17.29 -24.16 -22.66
C GLY A 41 17.35 -24.66 -21.22
N LEU A 42 17.69 -25.94 -21.02
CA LEU A 42 17.88 -26.54 -19.70
C LEU A 42 19.02 -25.86 -18.93
N LYS A 43 20.15 -25.57 -19.58
CA LYS A 43 21.26 -24.85 -18.94
C LYS A 43 20.88 -23.44 -18.48
N ASN A 44 20.09 -22.72 -19.28
CA ASN A 44 19.59 -21.39 -18.90
C ASN A 44 18.59 -21.48 -17.74
N SER A 45 17.68 -22.47 -17.77
CA SER A 45 16.75 -22.72 -16.67
C SER A 45 17.48 -23.02 -15.35
N VAL A 46 18.53 -23.85 -15.38
CA VAL A 46 19.38 -24.11 -14.21
C VAL A 46 19.97 -22.82 -13.65
N ARG A 47 20.54 -21.96 -14.51
CA ARG A 47 21.12 -20.68 -14.08
C ARG A 47 20.09 -19.78 -13.42
N GLU A 48 18.89 -19.69 -13.99
CA GLU A 48 17.79 -18.91 -13.42
C GLU A 48 17.33 -19.47 -12.07
N LYS A 49 17.13 -20.79 -11.96
CA LYS A 49 16.72 -21.44 -10.71
C LYS A 49 17.80 -21.31 -9.63
N ILE A 50 19.09 -21.39 -9.98
CA ILE A 50 20.20 -21.10 -9.05
C ILE A 50 20.14 -19.67 -8.55
N ALA A 51 19.97 -18.69 -9.44
CA ALA A 51 19.86 -17.29 -9.07
C ALA A 51 18.67 -17.03 -8.14
N GLN A 52 17.52 -17.69 -8.39
CA GLN A 52 16.35 -17.63 -7.51
C GLN A 52 16.60 -18.27 -6.15
N ARG A 53 17.24 -19.46 -6.11
CA ARG A 53 17.63 -20.14 -4.86
C ARG A 53 18.55 -19.26 -4.03
N ASP A 54 19.59 -18.69 -4.64
CA ASP A 54 20.58 -17.87 -3.95
C ASP A 54 19.95 -16.56 -3.46
N LYS A 55 19.06 -15.95 -4.26
CA LYS A 55 18.23 -14.84 -3.82
C LYS A 55 17.35 -15.21 -2.62
N ALA A 56 16.69 -16.38 -2.65
CA ALA A 56 15.84 -16.83 -1.56
C ALA A 56 16.64 -17.15 -0.28
N LYS A 57 17.82 -17.77 -0.40
CA LYS A 57 18.77 -17.97 0.72
C LYS A 57 19.22 -16.63 1.29
N ASN A 58 19.52 -15.66 0.44
CA ASN A 58 19.85 -14.31 0.87
C ASN A 58 18.65 -13.55 1.42
N LEU A 59 17.40 -13.96 1.18
CA LEU A 59 16.23 -13.32 1.80
C LEU A 59 15.80 -14.03 3.09
N SER A 60 16.21 -15.29 3.29
CA SER A 60 15.81 -16.08 4.45
C SER A 60 16.31 -15.49 5.77
N PHE A 61 17.41 -14.74 5.77
CA PHE A 61 17.89 -14.02 6.97
C PHE A 61 16.89 -12.97 7.47
N LEU A 62 15.99 -12.47 6.60
CA LEU A 62 14.96 -11.49 6.96
C LEU A 62 13.71 -12.15 7.57
N ASN A 63 13.50 -13.46 7.42
CA ASN A 63 12.27 -14.14 7.85
C ASN A 63 12.03 -14.10 9.37
N GLY A 64 13.07 -13.87 10.18
CA GLY A 64 12.93 -13.77 11.64
C GLY A 64 12.51 -12.39 12.15
N LYS A 65 12.33 -11.38 11.28
CA LYS A 65 12.14 -9.96 11.67
C LYS A 65 13.19 -9.46 12.68
N VAL A 66 14.40 -10.03 12.62
CA VAL A 66 15.49 -9.72 13.55
C VAL A 66 15.95 -8.26 13.40
N TYR A 67 15.83 -7.72 12.19
CA TYR A 67 16.16 -6.35 11.85
C TYR A 67 14.89 -5.51 11.69
N THR A 68 14.96 -4.27 12.14
CA THR A 68 13.92 -3.27 11.93
C THR A 68 13.86 -2.87 10.45
N ILE A 69 12.71 -2.35 10.02
CA ILE A 69 12.53 -1.83 8.66
C ILE A 69 13.55 -0.72 8.35
N ALA A 70 13.88 0.11 9.35
CA ALA A 70 14.87 1.18 9.20
C ALA A 70 16.26 0.63 8.86
N GLU A 71 16.72 -0.40 9.59
CA GLU A 71 18.01 -1.05 9.34
C GLU A 71 18.07 -1.70 7.95
N ILE A 72 16.99 -2.33 7.51
CA ILE A 72 16.88 -2.92 6.17
C ILE A 72 16.97 -1.84 5.08
N ILE A 73 16.28 -0.72 5.29
CA ILE A 73 16.27 0.39 4.33
C ILE A 73 17.67 0.98 4.20
N THR A 74 18.34 1.24 5.33
CA THR A 74 19.69 1.80 5.35
C THR A 74 20.73 0.84 4.75
N ALA A 75 20.71 -0.43 5.13
CA ALA A 75 21.65 -1.43 4.60
C ALA A 75 21.42 -1.74 3.12
N GLY A 76 20.15 -1.70 2.67
CA GLY A 76 19.79 -1.91 1.27
C GLY A 76 20.09 -0.74 0.35
N GLY A 77 20.43 0.43 0.91
CA GLY A 77 20.76 1.63 0.12
C GLY A 77 19.59 2.21 -0.67
N TYR A 78 18.35 1.97 -0.24
CA TYR A 78 17.17 2.47 -0.93
C TYR A 78 17.08 3.98 -0.83
N SER A 79 16.82 4.64 -1.95
CA SER A 79 16.54 6.07 -1.98
C SER A 79 15.13 6.39 -1.49
N ASP A 80 14.93 7.62 -1.01
CA ASP A 80 13.61 8.14 -0.64
C ASP A 80 12.57 8.00 -1.77
N GLU A 81 13.00 8.13 -3.02
CA GLU A 81 12.15 8.05 -4.20
C GLU A 81 11.65 6.63 -4.44
N GLU A 82 12.54 5.64 -4.30
CA GLU A 82 12.19 4.21 -4.42
C GLU A 82 11.23 3.78 -3.31
N ILE A 83 11.48 4.23 -2.08
CA ILE A 83 10.60 3.95 -0.94
C ILE A 83 9.22 4.56 -1.17
N LYS A 84 9.15 5.83 -1.59
CA LYS A 84 7.89 6.52 -1.90
C LYS A 84 7.13 5.85 -3.03
N LYS A 85 7.82 5.45 -4.10
CA LYS A 85 7.22 4.73 -5.24
C LYS A 85 6.61 3.42 -4.79
N TYR A 86 7.38 2.57 -4.10
CA TYR A 86 6.89 1.29 -3.59
C TYR A 86 5.71 1.47 -2.63
N TYR A 87 5.80 2.44 -1.72
CA TYR A 87 4.70 2.76 -0.81
C TYR A 87 3.44 3.17 -1.56
N SER A 88 3.55 3.99 -2.61
CA SER A 88 2.38 4.39 -3.42
C SER A 88 1.76 3.26 -4.22
N GLU A 89 2.55 2.30 -4.69
CA GLU A 89 2.09 1.13 -5.46
C GLU A 89 1.44 0.08 -4.55
N LYS A 90 2.02 -0.19 -3.38
CA LYS A 90 1.53 -1.20 -2.44
C LYS A 90 0.48 -0.68 -1.46
N PHE A 91 0.53 0.60 -1.16
CA PHE A 91 -0.41 1.29 -0.28
C PHE A 91 -1.00 2.51 -1.00
N PRO A 92 -1.84 2.29 -2.03
CA PRO A 92 -2.49 3.38 -2.73
C PRO A 92 -3.26 4.26 -1.74
N ARG A 93 -3.19 5.57 -1.91
CA ARG A 93 -3.99 6.51 -1.09
C ARG A 93 -5.47 6.13 -1.21
N GLY A 94 -6.07 5.76 -0.08
CA GLY A 94 -7.48 5.39 0.01
C GLY A 94 -7.79 3.89 0.01
N ALA A 95 -6.81 3.02 -0.25
CA ALA A 95 -7.05 1.57 -0.39
C ALA A 95 -7.48 0.86 0.91
N ASN A 96 -7.18 1.44 2.07
CA ASN A 96 -7.55 0.92 3.40
C ASN A 96 -8.42 1.88 4.21
N THR A 97 -8.95 2.95 3.60
CA THR A 97 -9.94 3.78 4.29
C THR A 97 -11.31 3.22 4.00
N GLU A 98 -11.94 2.62 5.00
CA GLU A 98 -13.38 2.37 4.96
C GLU A 98 -14.09 3.67 4.56
N VAL A 99 -14.82 3.60 3.45
CA VAL A 99 -15.70 4.67 3.00
C VAL A 99 -16.93 4.63 3.90
N ARG A 100 -17.02 5.56 4.83
CA ARG A 100 -18.13 5.73 5.75
C ARG A 100 -18.90 6.97 5.37
N GLN A 101 -20.20 6.83 5.15
CA GLN A 101 -21.10 7.97 5.03
C GLN A 101 -21.37 8.51 6.43
N TYR A 102 -21.04 9.78 6.66
CA TYR A 102 -21.18 10.41 7.98
C TYR A 102 -22.20 11.54 8.01
N ALA A 103 -22.67 12.03 6.87
CA ALA A 103 -23.74 13.01 6.79
C ALA A 103 -24.49 12.90 5.46
N THR A 104 -25.72 13.41 5.44
CA THR A 104 -26.47 13.63 4.20
C THR A 104 -26.94 15.07 4.19
N ILE A 105 -26.69 15.77 3.09
CA ILE A 105 -27.09 17.18 2.93
C ILE A 105 -28.12 17.31 1.81
N LYS A 106 -29.02 18.28 1.95
CA LYS A 106 -29.97 18.68 0.91
C LYS A 106 -29.69 20.13 0.51
N PHE A 107 -29.56 20.37 -0.78
CA PHE A 107 -29.31 21.72 -1.32
C PHE A 107 -29.93 21.88 -2.70
N LYS A 108 -30.13 23.13 -3.13
CA LYS A 108 -30.53 23.43 -4.51
C LYS A 108 -29.30 23.59 -5.39
N ASP A 109 -29.27 22.88 -6.51
CA ASP A 109 -28.22 23.06 -7.52
C ASP A 109 -28.37 24.39 -8.27
N LYS A 110 -27.51 24.61 -9.28
CA LYS A 110 -27.51 25.86 -10.05
C LYS A 110 -28.80 26.09 -10.85
N ASP A 111 -29.53 25.01 -11.14
CA ASP A 111 -30.79 25.04 -11.88
C ASP A 111 -32.00 25.11 -10.93
N GLY A 112 -31.76 25.25 -9.62
CA GLY A 112 -32.79 25.36 -8.60
C GLY A 112 -33.42 24.02 -8.20
N LYS A 113 -32.90 22.90 -8.70
CA LYS A 113 -33.40 21.56 -8.40
C LYS A 113 -32.84 21.10 -7.04
N GLU A 114 -33.69 20.46 -6.25
CA GLU A 114 -33.27 19.85 -4.99
C GLU A 114 -32.40 18.62 -5.26
N VAL A 115 -31.22 18.62 -4.64
CA VAL A 115 -30.23 17.56 -4.69
C VAL A 115 -29.93 17.11 -3.27
N GLU A 116 -29.90 15.79 -3.08
CA GLU A 116 -29.48 15.14 -1.85
C GLU A 116 -28.12 14.49 -2.09
N GLU A 117 -27.12 14.85 -1.28
CA GLU A 117 -25.75 14.32 -1.40
C GLU A 117 -25.29 13.71 -0.08
N ALA A 118 -24.86 12.45 -0.16
CA ALA A 118 -24.21 11.75 0.92
C ALA A 118 -22.74 12.18 1.04
N ILE A 119 -22.34 12.66 2.21
CA ILE A 119 -20.95 13.03 2.50
C ILE A 119 -20.24 11.83 3.12
N LYS A 120 -19.19 11.37 2.43
CA LYS A 120 -18.41 10.19 2.84
C LYS A 120 -16.94 10.48 3.10
N THR A 121 -16.31 9.64 3.90
CA THR A 121 -14.85 9.62 4.11
C THR A 121 -14.16 9.28 2.78
N GLY A 122 -13.04 9.95 2.48
CA GLY A 122 -12.22 9.68 1.28
C GLY A 122 -12.81 10.11 -0.08
N GLU A 123 -14.14 10.23 -0.23
CA GLU A 123 -14.76 10.61 -1.51
C GLU A 123 -14.70 12.12 -1.82
N ARG A 124 -14.73 12.51 -3.10
CA ARG A 124 -14.74 13.93 -3.45
C ARG A 124 -16.11 14.54 -3.15
N ILE A 125 -16.14 15.59 -2.33
CA ILE A 125 -17.35 16.37 -2.06
C ILE A 125 -17.61 17.31 -3.26
N SER A 126 -18.85 17.35 -3.76
CA SER A 126 -19.19 18.20 -4.89
C SER A 126 -19.05 19.69 -4.54
N LYS A 127 -18.88 20.54 -5.57
CA LYS A 127 -18.76 21.99 -5.36
C LYS A 127 -20.04 22.58 -4.75
N GLY A 128 -21.20 22.12 -5.22
CA GLY A 128 -22.51 22.55 -4.70
C GLY A 128 -22.69 22.16 -3.23
N ALA A 129 -22.31 20.93 -2.88
CA ALA A 129 -22.33 20.46 -1.50
C ALA A 129 -21.42 21.29 -0.59
N LYS A 130 -20.19 21.58 -1.01
CA LYS A 130 -19.27 22.44 -0.25
C LYS A 130 -19.83 23.82 0.00
N GLU A 131 -20.40 24.46 -1.02
CA GLU A 131 -21.00 25.79 -0.89
C GLU A 131 -22.23 25.77 0.03
N ALA A 132 -23.06 24.72 -0.06
CA ALA A 132 -24.21 24.54 0.81
C ALA A 132 -23.80 24.34 2.28
N ILE A 133 -22.82 23.48 2.54
CA ILE A 133 -22.26 23.24 3.88
C ILE A 133 -21.66 24.53 4.45
N LYS A 134 -20.94 25.30 3.63
CA LYS A 134 -20.35 26.59 4.05
C LYS A 134 -21.41 27.63 4.40
N LYS A 135 -22.50 27.71 3.62
CA LYS A 135 -23.64 28.60 3.89
C LYS A 135 -24.41 28.19 5.15
N MET A 136 -24.58 26.89 5.36
CA MET A 136 -25.26 26.31 6.52
C MET A 136 -24.48 26.58 7.82
N GLY A 137 -23.15 26.53 7.75
CA GLY A 137 -22.26 26.75 8.88
C GLY A 137 -22.02 25.49 9.72
N VAL A 138 -20.96 25.55 10.52
CA VAL A 138 -20.40 24.39 11.25
C VAL A 138 -21.42 23.75 12.20
N ALA A 139 -22.15 24.55 12.99
CA ALA A 139 -23.08 24.04 13.99
C ALA A 139 -24.21 23.21 13.36
N LYS A 140 -24.89 23.77 12.36
CA LYS A 140 -25.97 23.11 11.62
C LYS A 140 -25.46 21.90 10.83
N PHE A 141 -24.25 21.94 10.29
CA PHE A 141 -23.67 20.78 9.62
C PHE A 141 -23.44 19.62 10.60
N VAL A 142 -22.95 19.91 11.81
CA VAL A 142 -22.74 18.88 12.85
C VAL A 142 -24.04 18.21 13.29
N GLU A 143 -25.18 18.90 13.23
CA GLU A 143 -26.50 18.32 13.48
C GLU A 143 -26.88 17.25 12.44
N LEU A 144 -26.37 17.37 11.20
CA LEU A 144 -26.61 16.41 10.12
C LEU A 144 -25.65 15.21 10.15
N ILE A 145 -24.67 15.20 11.07
CA ILE A 145 -23.71 14.10 11.19
C ILE A 145 -24.38 12.92 11.90
N THR A 146 -24.52 11.81 11.18
CA THR A 146 -25.11 10.57 11.66
C THR A 146 -24.10 9.68 12.38
N ASP A 147 -22.83 9.72 11.97
CA ASP A 147 -21.73 8.97 12.58
C ASP A 147 -20.79 9.91 13.34
N LYS A 148 -21.21 10.36 14.53
CA LYS A 148 -20.36 11.19 15.40
C LYS A 148 -19.19 10.41 16.00
N ALA A 149 -19.34 9.09 16.16
CA ALA A 149 -18.31 8.21 16.71
C ALA A 149 -17.04 8.26 15.86
N TYR A 150 -17.16 8.26 14.53
CA TYR A 150 -16.02 8.41 13.62
C TYR A 150 -15.12 9.62 13.92
N PHE A 151 -15.66 10.73 14.41
CA PHE A 151 -14.89 11.95 14.68
C PHE A 151 -14.14 11.90 16.02
N ILE A 152 -14.62 11.10 16.96
CA ILE A 152 -13.99 10.88 18.28
C ILE A 152 -13.11 9.63 18.31
N ASP A 153 -13.27 8.74 17.35
CA ASP A 153 -12.40 7.60 17.14
C ASP A 153 -11.03 8.06 16.59
N HIS A 154 -9.97 7.31 16.89
CA HIS A 154 -8.59 7.61 16.47
C HIS A 154 -8.02 8.95 16.99
N VAL A 155 -8.04 9.12 18.32
CA VAL A 155 -7.25 10.13 19.02
C VAL A 155 -5.85 9.61 19.31
N SER A 156 -4.83 10.34 18.91
CA SER A 156 -3.45 10.08 19.34
C SER A 156 -2.98 11.15 20.33
N THR A 157 -2.08 10.76 21.23
CA THR A 157 -1.38 11.70 22.11
C THR A 157 0.12 11.50 21.89
N PRO A 158 0.73 12.21 20.92
CA PRO A 158 2.14 12.07 20.62
C PRO A 158 2.99 12.42 21.85
N THR A 159 4.08 11.70 22.07
CA THR A 159 5.03 11.97 23.17
C THR A 159 6.11 12.97 22.81
N VAL A 160 6.27 13.27 21.51
CA VAL A 160 7.32 14.13 20.96
C VAL A 160 6.77 15.10 19.90
N GLY A 161 7.44 16.25 19.72
CA GLY A 161 7.10 17.27 18.72
C GLY A 161 6.16 18.38 19.21
N ILE A 162 5.74 19.27 18.30
CA ILE A 162 4.92 20.47 18.60
C ILE A 162 3.54 20.11 19.21
N MET A 163 3.05 18.91 18.92
CA MET A 163 1.79 18.36 19.44
C MET A 163 2.00 17.40 20.63
N ALA A 164 3.20 17.40 21.24
CA ALA A 164 3.50 16.53 22.38
C ALA A 164 2.50 16.76 23.52
N ASN A 165 2.01 15.67 24.10
CA ASN A 165 1.04 15.62 25.20
C ASN A 165 -0.33 16.27 24.89
N LYS A 166 -0.62 16.56 23.61
CA LYS A 166 -1.92 17.09 23.18
C LYS A 166 -2.71 16.00 22.46
N LYS A 167 -4.02 15.94 22.72
CA LYS A 167 -4.94 15.06 21.99
C LYS A 167 -5.07 15.54 20.55
N VAL A 168 -4.67 14.69 19.61
CA VAL A 168 -4.78 14.93 18.17
C VAL A 168 -5.94 14.11 17.63
N TYR A 169 -7.02 14.80 17.26
CA TYR A 169 -8.20 14.21 16.64
C TYR A 169 -8.00 14.13 15.13
N LYS A 170 -7.45 13.01 14.64
CA LYS A 170 -7.03 12.88 13.24
C LYS A 170 -8.18 13.09 12.26
N HIS A 171 -9.32 12.46 12.51
CA HIS A 171 -10.49 12.55 11.64
C HIS A 171 -11.10 13.95 11.62
N ILE A 172 -11.15 14.65 12.76
CA ILE A 172 -11.62 16.03 12.83
C ILE A 172 -10.74 16.97 12.01
N ASN A 173 -9.42 16.87 12.17
CA ASN A 173 -8.48 17.71 11.45
C ASN A 173 -8.59 17.49 9.94
N GLU A 174 -8.74 16.23 9.50
CA GLU A 174 -8.90 15.88 8.10
C GLU A 174 -10.21 16.42 7.51
N GLN A 175 -11.34 16.18 8.17
CA GLN A 175 -12.65 16.62 7.67
C GLN A 175 -12.80 18.14 7.72
N ALA A 176 -12.32 18.80 8.78
CA ALA A 176 -12.30 20.27 8.85
C ALA A 176 -11.56 20.87 7.65
N LYS A 177 -10.41 20.29 7.28
CA LYS A 177 -9.66 20.73 6.09
C LYS A 177 -10.41 20.46 4.79
N ARG A 178 -11.08 19.30 4.64
CA ARG A 178 -11.88 18.96 3.44
C ARG A 178 -13.07 19.90 3.26
N LEU A 179 -13.68 20.32 4.36
CA LEU A 179 -14.86 21.18 4.43
C LEU A 179 -14.55 22.68 4.56
N GLU A 180 -13.27 23.05 4.66
CA GLU A 180 -12.80 24.43 4.90
C GLU A 180 -13.36 25.06 6.19
N PHE A 181 -13.49 24.26 7.24
CA PHE A 181 -13.91 24.69 8.56
C PHE A 181 -12.71 25.01 9.46
N ASP A 182 -12.91 25.95 10.37
CA ASP A 182 -12.01 26.15 11.49
C ASP A 182 -12.04 24.91 12.41
N VAL A 183 -10.85 24.34 12.65
CA VAL A 183 -10.71 23.08 13.39
C VAL A 183 -11.27 23.19 14.80
N GLU A 184 -11.02 24.31 15.49
CA GLU A 184 -11.45 24.49 16.88
C GLU A 184 -12.96 24.71 16.96
N LYS A 185 -13.54 25.50 16.04
CA LYS A 185 -15.01 25.62 15.93
C LYS A 185 -15.67 24.30 15.62
N PHE A 186 -15.06 23.46 14.79
CA PHE A 186 -15.59 22.13 14.46
C PHE A 186 -15.54 21.17 15.66
N LYS A 187 -14.43 21.16 16.42
CA LYS A 187 -14.33 20.41 17.69
C LYS A 187 -15.39 20.86 18.71
N GLN A 188 -15.54 22.17 18.89
CA GLN A 188 -16.53 22.74 19.82
C GLN A 188 -17.95 22.35 19.42
N ALA A 189 -18.29 22.44 18.14
CA ALA A 189 -19.61 22.03 17.63
C ALA A 189 -19.88 20.53 17.82
N LEU A 190 -18.83 19.68 17.73
CA LEU A 190 -18.90 18.25 18.04
C LEU A 190 -18.96 17.93 19.54
N GLY A 191 -18.92 18.94 20.42
CA GLY A 191 -18.98 18.76 21.88
C GLY A 191 -17.64 18.37 22.51
N ILE A 192 -16.53 18.49 21.79
CA ILE A 192 -15.19 18.15 22.28
C ILE A 192 -14.60 19.40 22.94
N LYS A 193 -14.41 19.34 24.26
CA LYS A 193 -13.75 20.40 25.02
C LYS A 193 -12.24 20.39 24.70
N ALA A 194 -11.69 21.58 24.48
CA ALA A 194 -10.26 21.82 24.30
C ALA A 194 -9.44 21.38 25.52
#